data_AF-A0A1F3SWW2-F1
#
_entry.id   AF-A0A1F3SWW2-F1
#
_cell.length_a   1.000
_cell.length_b   1.000
_cell.length_c   1.000
_cell.angle_alpha   90.00
_cell.angle_beta   90.00
_cell.angle_gamma   90.00
#
_symmetry.space_group_name_H-M   'P 1'
#
loop_
_entity.id
_entity.type
_entity.pdbx_description
1 polymer ?
#
loop_
_entity_poly.entity_id
_entity_poly.type
_entity_poly.pdbx_seq_one_letter_code
_entity_poly.pdbx_strand_id
1 'polypeptide(L)'
;MSFERANRTVRTARNVITAISGASAIERLTRTALLPAVLVIGGGAVAGVAAGAVSALTGVSPAFAQTMDVTIDRVENGTLYFASTGGAKAPSPIRTDLVDLLPVGTLKGPATELPYFVLTGFPCRDCKDSPNVFIIRPDGRKPTAFIYPGKIIDQKTGSLLLSSRAFFGRCLWSQRNDVFVVFQQERVDRRRSLQSSVFIAEPGQDHLDERLLERRLPRITDTLKLVKQKVCQEISGKNRNTLLKLLDLRPKRDPEVNADDAGAPSGTEDEDLPPKENQTDQDLSRPRSDP
;
A
#
# COMPACT_ATOMS: atom_id res chain seq x y z
N MET A 1 -56.68 17.12 -16.46
CA MET A 1 -55.68 18.20 -16.24
C MET A 1 -54.38 17.74 -16.86
N SER A 2 -53.90 18.48 -17.85
CA SER A 2 -52.74 18.10 -18.67
C SER A 2 -51.47 18.73 -18.12
N PHE A 3 -50.35 18.00 -18.14
CA PHE A 3 -49.04 18.63 -18.23
C PHE A 3 -48.23 17.92 -19.31
N GLU A 4 -47.93 18.67 -20.36
CA GLU A 4 -47.28 18.26 -21.59
C GLU A 4 -46.04 19.14 -21.79
N ARG A 5 -44.95 18.58 -22.33
CA ARG A 5 -43.68 19.28 -22.68
C ARG A 5 -42.81 19.62 -21.44
N ALA A 6 -41.48 19.67 -21.53
CA ALA A 6 -40.65 19.88 -22.71
C ALA A 6 -39.28 19.15 -22.67
N ASN A 7 -38.76 18.77 -23.87
CA ASN A 7 -37.45 19.17 -24.43
C ASN A 7 -36.39 19.69 -23.41
N ARG A 8 -35.09 19.34 -23.39
CA ARG A 8 -34.06 19.30 -24.46
C ARG A 8 -32.67 19.13 -23.75
N THR A 9 -31.50 18.85 -24.32
CA THR A 9 -30.98 18.55 -25.68
C THR A 9 -29.77 17.62 -25.52
N VAL A 10 -29.48 16.71 -26.46
CA VAL A 10 -28.19 15.98 -26.50
C VAL A 10 -27.05 16.92 -26.92
N ARG A 11 -25.94 16.95 -26.16
CA ARG A 11 -24.70 17.62 -26.57
C ARG A 11 -23.54 16.64 -26.67
N THR A 12 -23.18 16.33 -27.91
CA THR A 12 -21.95 15.63 -28.31
C THR A 12 -20.73 16.51 -28.01
N ALA A 13 -19.84 16.03 -27.15
CA ALA A 13 -18.53 16.65 -26.94
C ALA A 13 -17.48 15.96 -27.83
N ARG A 14 -17.15 16.58 -28.97
CA ARG A 14 -15.91 16.26 -29.70
C ARG A 14 -14.74 16.93 -28.98
N ASN A 15 -13.85 16.15 -28.39
CA ASN A 15 -12.57 16.70 -27.91
C ASN A 15 -11.55 16.68 -29.05
N VAL A 16 -11.04 17.88 -29.36
CA VAL A 16 -10.00 18.11 -30.37
C VAL A 16 -8.65 17.71 -29.80
N ILE A 17 -7.88 16.96 -30.58
CA ILE A 17 -6.48 16.64 -30.27
C ILE A 17 -5.63 17.85 -30.67
N THR A 18 -5.19 18.64 -29.69
CA THR A 18 -4.22 19.72 -29.91
C THR A 18 -2.82 19.20 -29.63
N ALA A 19 -2.08 18.84 -30.67
CA ALA A 19 -0.66 18.57 -30.56
C ALA A 19 0.10 19.89 -30.33
N ILE A 20 0.87 19.98 -29.24
CA ILE A 20 1.81 21.09 -29.03
C ILE A 20 3.23 20.53 -29.18
N SER A 21 3.79 20.78 -30.36
CA SER A 21 5.23 20.77 -30.57
C SER A 21 5.83 21.99 -29.85
N GLY A 22 6.81 21.76 -28.98
CA GLY A 22 7.47 22.81 -28.20
C GLY A 22 8.96 22.50 -28.10
N ALA A 23 9.77 23.27 -28.81
CA ALA A 23 11.19 22.98 -29.01
C ALA A 23 12.07 23.38 -27.81
N SER A 24 13.18 22.64 -27.67
CA SER A 24 14.48 23.02 -27.11
C SER A 24 14.61 24.37 -26.37
N ALA A 25 14.95 24.30 -25.08
CA ALA A 25 15.75 25.31 -24.41
C ALA A 25 16.93 24.63 -23.70
N ILE A 26 18.15 24.91 -24.15
CA ILE A 26 19.39 24.44 -23.53
C ILE A 26 19.78 25.46 -22.47
N GLU A 27 19.69 25.11 -21.19
CA GLU A 27 20.22 25.94 -20.12
C GLU A 27 21.38 25.25 -19.40
N ARG A 28 22.59 25.72 -19.70
CA ARG A 28 23.82 25.34 -19.01
C ARG A 28 23.87 26.10 -17.68
N LEU A 29 23.62 25.42 -16.56
CA LEU A 29 23.92 25.97 -15.23
C LEU A 29 25.21 25.37 -14.67
N THR A 30 26.14 26.26 -14.36
CA THR A 30 27.51 25.96 -13.95
C THR A 30 27.58 25.35 -12.55
N ARG A 31 28.41 24.31 -12.40
CA ARG A 31 28.77 23.76 -11.08
C ARG A 31 29.75 24.71 -10.38
N THR A 32 29.26 25.50 -9.43
CA THR A 32 30.13 26.20 -8.48
C THR A 32 30.38 25.30 -7.27
N ALA A 33 31.52 24.63 -7.23
CA ALA A 33 31.91 23.77 -6.11
C ALA A 33 32.45 24.61 -4.94
N LEU A 34 31.64 24.80 -3.90
CA LEU A 34 32.08 25.36 -2.63
C LEU A 34 32.66 24.26 -1.73
N LEU A 35 33.99 24.27 -1.59
CA LEU A 35 34.73 23.44 -0.63
C LEU A 35 34.48 23.97 0.80
N PRO A 36 34.14 23.13 1.79
CA PRO A 36 34.17 23.53 3.19
C PRO A 36 35.62 23.63 3.67
N ALA A 37 36.04 24.83 4.08
CA ALA A 37 37.32 25.02 4.75
C ALA A 37 37.29 24.38 6.14
N VAL A 38 38.09 23.34 6.34
CA VAL A 38 38.26 22.69 7.66
C VAL A 38 39.32 23.46 8.45
N LEU A 39 38.87 24.26 9.42
CA LEU A 39 39.75 24.96 10.37
C LEU A 39 40.21 23.98 11.46
N VAL A 40 41.41 23.41 11.31
CA VAL A 40 42.05 22.61 12.36
C VAL A 40 42.79 23.56 13.32
N ILE A 41 42.22 23.80 14.50
CA ILE A 41 42.93 24.47 15.60
C ILE A 41 43.68 23.40 16.39
N GLY A 42 45.00 23.32 16.18
CA GLY A 42 45.89 22.47 16.96
C GLY A 42 46.32 23.13 18.27
N GLY A 43 46.45 22.34 19.34
CA GLY A 43 47.01 22.79 20.61
C GLY A 43 47.06 21.66 21.63
N GLY A 44 48.25 21.14 21.93
CA GLY A 44 48.46 20.08 22.94
C GLY A 44 49.39 18.98 22.47
N ALA A 45 50.69 19.15 22.68
CA ALA A 45 51.69 18.12 22.43
C ALA A 45 52.00 17.34 23.72
N VAL A 46 51.96 16.01 23.66
CA VAL A 46 52.84 15.15 24.47
C VAL A 46 53.19 13.89 23.67
N ALA A 47 54.41 13.38 23.89
CA ALA A 47 55.03 12.33 23.09
C ALA A 47 54.65 10.91 23.52
N GLY A 48 54.84 9.92 22.63
CA GLY A 48 55.09 8.55 23.08
C GLY A 48 54.79 7.39 22.13
N VAL A 49 55.87 6.81 21.59
CA VAL A 49 56.09 5.35 21.44
C VAL A 49 55.51 4.59 20.21
N ALA A 50 56.42 3.79 19.63
CA ALA A 50 56.25 2.60 18.77
C ALA A 50 55.60 2.74 17.38
N ALA A 51 56.48 2.74 16.37
CA ALA A 51 56.17 2.13 15.07
C ALA A 51 55.98 0.61 15.22
N GLY A 52 55.04 0.02 14.48
CA GLY A 52 54.89 -1.43 14.41
C GLY A 52 53.54 -1.92 13.93
N ALA A 53 53.37 -2.05 12.60
CA ALA A 53 52.58 -3.07 11.88
C ALA A 53 52.25 -2.56 10.47
N VAL A 54 52.86 -3.18 9.46
CA VAL A 54 52.44 -3.01 8.06
C VAL A 54 51.14 -3.79 7.89
N SER A 55 49.99 -3.12 8.06
CA SER A 55 48.69 -3.70 7.71
C SER A 55 48.62 -3.89 6.21
N ALA A 56 48.89 -5.12 5.75
CA ALA A 56 48.70 -5.51 4.36
C ALA A 56 47.25 -5.24 3.96
N LEU A 57 47.06 -4.26 3.08
CA LEU A 57 45.77 -3.94 2.48
C LEU A 57 45.36 -5.09 1.55
N THR A 58 44.73 -6.11 2.12
CA THR A 58 44.01 -7.13 1.36
C THR A 58 42.87 -6.43 0.64
N GLY A 59 43.12 -6.08 -0.62
CA GLY A 59 42.16 -5.46 -1.53
C GLY A 59 41.01 -6.41 -1.85
N VAL A 60 40.10 -6.61 -0.90
CA VAL A 60 38.79 -7.21 -1.15
C VAL A 60 38.02 -6.21 -1.99
N SER A 61 38.15 -6.33 -3.32
CA SER A 61 37.30 -5.62 -4.26
C SER A 61 35.85 -5.87 -3.84
N PRO A 62 35.07 -4.83 -3.48
CA PRO A 62 33.69 -5.04 -3.09
C PRO A 62 32.99 -5.68 -4.29
N ALA A 63 32.46 -6.90 -4.08
CA ALA A 63 31.63 -7.54 -5.08
C ALA A 63 30.44 -6.60 -5.32
N PHE A 64 30.44 -5.91 -6.47
CA PHE A 64 29.39 -4.98 -6.82
C PHE A 64 28.08 -5.78 -6.92
N ALA A 65 27.25 -5.67 -5.89
CA ALA A 65 25.93 -6.29 -5.88
C ALA A 65 25.13 -5.72 -7.06
N GLN A 66 24.98 -6.55 -8.10
CA GLN A 66 24.27 -6.16 -9.31
C GLN A 66 22.79 -6.03 -8.96
N THR A 67 22.32 -4.79 -8.80
CA THR A 67 20.91 -4.52 -8.59
C THR A 67 20.12 -4.97 -9.81
N MET A 68 19.24 -5.95 -9.65
CA MET A 68 18.36 -6.40 -10.73
C MET A 68 17.34 -5.31 -11.04
N ASP A 69 17.63 -4.51 -12.07
CA ASP A 69 16.70 -3.53 -12.59
C ASP A 69 15.73 -4.28 -13.52
N VAL A 70 14.53 -4.55 -12.99
CA VAL A 70 13.43 -5.24 -13.69
C VAL A 70 12.24 -4.30 -13.75
N THR A 71 11.68 -4.17 -14.94
CA THR A 71 10.49 -3.36 -15.21
C THR A 71 9.40 -4.22 -15.82
N ILE A 72 8.14 -3.75 -15.76
CA ILE A 72 7.07 -4.33 -16.56
C ILE A 72 7.22 -3.80 -17.99
N ASP A 73 7.33 -4.72 -18.95
CA ASP A 73 7.32 -4.43 -20.40
C ASP A 73 5.89 -4.07 -20.83
N ARG A 74 4.96 -4.99 -20.58
CA ARG A 74 3.54 -4.85 -20.92
C ARG A 74 2.64 -5.77 -20.10
N VAL A 75 1.35 -5.52 -20.20
CA VAL A 75 0.30 -6.32 -19.58
C VAL A 75 -0.72 -6.73 -20.64
N GLU A 76 -0.88 -8.02 -20.88
CA GLU A 76 -1.77 -8.56 -21.92
C GLU A 76 -2.60 -9.72 -21.34
N ASN A 77 -3.93 -9.66 -21.45
CA ASN A 77 -4.84 -10.74 -21.03
C ASN A 77 -4.58 -11.26 -19.59
N GLY A 78 -4.39 -10.36 -18.63
CA GLY A 78 -4.07 -10.69 -17.23
C GLY A 78 -2.64 -11.20 -17.00
N THR A 79 -1.80 -11.25 -18.05
CA THR A 79 -0.40 -11.70 -17.97
C THR A 79 0.56 -10.51 -17.94
N LEU A 80 1.45 -10.49 -16.94
CA LEU A 80 2.51 -9.52 -16.77
C LEU A 80 3.78 -10.01 -17.48
N TYR A 81 4.32 -9.19 -18.37
CA TYR A 81 5.60 -9.43 -19.05
C TYR A 81 6.66 -8.49 -18.48
N PHE A 82 7.87 -9.02 -18.24
CA PHE A 82 8.96 -8.29 -17.59
C PHE A 82 10.12 -8.07 -18.56
N ALA A 83 10.70 -6.89 -18.52
CA ALA A 83 11.99 -6.58 -19.13
C ALA A 83 13.05 -6.45 -18.03
N SER A 84 14.31 -6.75 -18.36
CA SER A 84 15.44 -6.48 -17.45
C SER A 84 16.48 -5.61 -18.14
N THR A 85 16.88 -4.56 -17.44
CA THR A 85 17.94 -3.63 -17.80
C THR A 85 19.23 -4.04 -17.08
N GLY A 86 20.33 -4.19 -17.81
CA GLY A 86 21.64 -4.58 -17.24
C GLY A 86 22.09 -6.03 -17.48
N GLY A 87 21.46 -6.77 -18.40
CA GLY A 87 21.95 -8.08 -18.85
C GLY A 87 21.61 -9.27 -17.94
N ALA A 88 20.91 -9.03 -16.82
CA ALA A 88 20.26 -10.10 -16.08
C ALA A 88 19.13 -10.74 -16.92
N LYS A 89 18.86 -12.03 -16.68
CA LYS A 89 17.75 -12.73 -17.32
C LYS A 89 16.43 -12.19 -16.79
N ALA A 90 15.56 -11.70 -17.67
CA ALA A 90 14.23 -11.24 -17.28
C ALA A 90 13.41 -12.38 -16.62
N PRO A 91 12.61 -12.10 -15.58
CA PRO A 91 11.72 -13.09 -14.98
C PRO A 91 10.71 -13.66 -15.99
N SER A 92 10.24 -14.88 -15.72
CA SER A 92 9.16 -15.49 -16.51
C SER A 92 7.87 -14.67 -16.40
N PRO A 93 7.06 -14.56 -17.47
CA PRO A 93 5.76 -13.90 -17.41
C PRO A 93 4.85 -14.54 -16.35
N ILE A 94 4.08 -13.71 -15.64
CA ILE A 94 3.13 -14.17 -14.61
C ILE A 94 1.71 -13.97 -15.12
N ARG A 95 0.93 -15.04 -15.15
CA ARG A 95 -0.52 -14.98 -15.35
C ARG A 95 -1.21 -14.64 -14.02
N THR A 96 -2.15 -13.70 -14.07
CA THR A 96 -3.00 -13.31 -12.94
C THR A 96 -4.47 -13.33 -13.37
N ASP A 97 -5.38 -13.50 -12.41
CA ASP A 97 -6.83 -13.41 -12.64
C ASP A 97 -7.37 -11.97 -12.49
N LEU A 98 -6.47 -11.00 -12.33
CA LEU A 98 -6.80 -9.59 -12.15
C LEU A 98 -7.12 -8.92 -13.50
N VAL A 99 -8.05 -7.97 -13.47
CA VAL A 99 -8.61 -7.33 -14.67
C VAL A 99 -8.27 -5.84 -14.71
N ASP A 100 -8.11 -5.29 -15.91
CA ASP A 100 -7.74 -3.90 -16.21
C ASP A 100 -6.52 -3.40 -15.40
N LEU A 101 -5.48 -4.24 -15.34
CA LEU A 101 -4.23 -3.96 -14.65
C LEU A 101 -3.47 -2.80 -15.31
N LEU A 102 -3.35 -1.69 -14.60
CA LEU A 102 -2.54 -0.53 -14.93
C LEU A 102 -1.30 -0.48 -14.02
N PRO A 103 -0.07 -0.58 -14.56
CA PRO A 103 1.15 -0.34 -13.81
C PRO A 103 1.25 1.09 -13.28
N VAL A 104 1.56 1.23 -11.99
CA VAL A 104 1.72 2.52 -11.30
C VAL A 104 3.19 2.79 -10.99
N GLY A 105 3.95 1.76 -10.58
CA GLY A 105 5.38 1.89 -10.33
C GLY A 105 6.00 0.64 -9.71
N THR A 106 7.19 0.80 -9.15
CA THR A 106 8.01 -0.28 -8.61
C THR A 106 8.57 0.13 -7.24
N LEU A 107 8.54 -0.80 -6.28
CA LEU A 107 9.23 -0.69 -5.00
C LEU A 107 10.54 -1.48 -5.08
N LYS A 108 11.67 -0.78 -4.93
CA LYS A 108 12.99 -1.42 -4.87
C LYS A 108 13.31 -1.80 -3.42
N GLY A 109 13.51 -3.10 -3.22
CA GLY A 109 13.99 -3.66 -1.96
C GLY A 109 15.51 -3.51 -1.79
N PRO A 110 16.11 -4.23 -0.83
CA PRO A 110 17.55 -4.44 -0.74
C PRO A 110 18.16 -4.92 -2.06
N ALA A 111 19.44 -4.60 -2.29
CA ALA A 111 20.08 -4.67 -3.62
C ALA A 111 20.07 -6.06 -4.29
N THR A 112 19.85 -7.14 -3.53
CA THR A 112 19.84 -8.54 -3.98
C THR A 112 18.45 -9.11 -4.24
N GLU A 113 17.38 -8.35 -3.98
CA GLU A 113 16.01 -8.86 -3.98
C GLU A 113 15.23 -8.47 -5.24
N LEU A 114 14.30 -9.33 -5.66
CA LEU A 114 13.38 -9.04 -6.75
C LEU A 114 12.47 -7.85 -6.38
N PRO A 115 12.28 -6.87 -7.27
CA PRO A 115 11.41 -5.73 -6.98
C PRO A 115 9.95 -6.14 -6.90
N TYR A 116 9.16 -5.36 -6.16
CA TYR A 116 7.72 -5.50 -6.12
C TYR A 116 7.07 -4.44 -7.02
N PHE A 117 6.10 -4.83 -7.83
CA PHE A 117 5.39 -3.95 -8.74
C PHE A 117 4.06 -3.49 -8.15
N VAL A 118 3.84 -2.18 -8.14
CA VAL A 118 2.59 -1.54 -7.71
C VAL A 118 1.70 -1.37 -8.93
N LEU A 119 0.54 -2.03 -8.90
CA LEU A 119 -0.47 -2.04 -9.95
C LEU A 119 -1.79 -1.51 -9.41
N THR A 120 -2.68 -1.10 -10.30
CA THR A 120 -4.10 -0.87 -9.99
C THR A 120 -4.98 -1.65 -10.94
N GLY A 121 -6.15 -2.11 -10.49
CA GLY A 121 -7.07 -2.89 -11.31
C GLY A 121 -8.24 -3.44 -10.51
N PHE A 122 -8.90 -4.48 -11.03
CA PHE A 122 -10.05 -5.14 -10.39
C PHE A 122 -9.73 -6.60 -10.05
N PRO A 123 -10.31 -7.15 -8.97
CA PRO A 123 -10.09 -8.55 -8.58
C PRO A 123 -10.82 -9.56 -9.49
N CYS A 124 -11.75 -9.10 -10.34
CA CYS A 124 -12.48 -9.92 -11.29
C CYS A 124 -13.11 -9.02 -12.38
N ARG A 125 -13.70 -9.62 -13.43
CA ARG A 125 -14.22 -8.88 -14.59
C ARG A 125 -15.55 -8.15 -14.36
N ASP A 126 -16.47 -8.80 -13.65
CA ASP A 126 -17.87 -8.38 -13.53
C ASP A 126 -18.28 -7.97 -12.10
N CYS A 127 -17.30 -7.83 -11.19
CA CYS A 127 -17.56 -7.34 -9.84
C CYS A 127 -17.94 -5.86 -9.87
N LYS A 128 -18.96 -5.50 -9.10
CA LYS A 128 -19.31 -4.10 -8.81
C LYS A 128 -18.35 -3.45 -7.81
N ASP A 129 -17.23 -4.11 -7.56
CA ASP A 129 -16.20 -3.65 -6.63
C ASP A 129 -15.45 -2.47 -7.24
N SER A 130 -14.94 -1.62 -6.35
CA SER A 130 -14.06 -0.53 -6.79
C SER A 130 -12.66 -1.08 -7.09
N PRO A 131 -11.87 -0.40 -7.94
CA PRO A 131 -10.50 -0.82 -8.18
C PRO A 131 -9.70 -0.82 -6.88
N ASN A 132 -8.74 -1.73 -6.79
CA ASN A 132 -7.79 -1.91 -5.69
C ASN A 132 -6.37 -1.57 -6.15
N VAL A 133 -5.46 -1.37 -5.19
CA VAL A 133 -4.02 -1.36 -5.46
C VAL A 133 -3.51 -2.77 -5.19
N PHE A 134 -2.74 -3.33 -6.12
CA PHE A 134 -2.11 -4.64 -5.96
C PHE A 134 -0.61 -4.48 -5.93
N ILE A 135 0.06 -5.21 -5.05
CA ILE A 135 1.52 -5.31 -5.05
C ILE A 135 1.91 -6.75 -5.37
N ILE A 136 2.69 -6.92 -6.44
CA ILE A 136 2.99 -8.23 -7.05
C ILE A 136 4.50 -8.40 -7.20
N ARG A 137 5.01 -9.60 -6.91
CA ARG A 137 6.43 -9.95 -7.08
C ARG A 137 6.62 -10.87 -8.29
N PRO A 138 7.71 -10.76 -9.06
CA PRO A 138 7.92 -11.54 -10.28
C PRO A 138 8.29 -13.03 -10.06
N ASP A 139 8.05 -13.58 -8.87
CA ASP A 139 8.23 -15.00 -8.55
C ASP A 139 6.91 -15.81 -8.54
N GLY A 140 5.78 -15.20 -8.86
CA GLY A 140 4.48 -15.87 -8.98
C GLY A 140 3.73 -16.03 -7.66
N ARG A 141 4.18 -15.43 -6.55
CA ARG A 141 3.41 -15.38 -5.30
C ARG A 141 2.09 -14.63 -5.47
N LYS A 142 1.11 -15.00 -4.65
CA LYS A 142 -0.22 -14.37 -4.61
C LYS A 142 -0.07 -12.86 -4.39
N PRO A 143 -0.75 -12.01 -5.18
CA PRO A 143 -0.66 -10.55 -5.04
C PRO A 143 -1.29 -10.09 -3.72
N THR A 144 -0.63 -9.17 -3.01
CA THR A 144 -1.26 -8.48 -1.88
C THR A 144 -2.18 -7.38 -2.42
N ALA A 145 -3.42 -7.34 -1.93
CA ALA A 145 -4.44 -6.39 -2.35
C ALA A 145 -4.73 -5.36 -1.25
N PHE A 146 -4.71 -4.08 -1.61
CA PHE A 146 -4.98 -2.94 -0.73
C PHE A 146 -6.18 -2.14 -1.22
N ILE A 147 -6.94 -1.59 -0.27
CA ILE A 147 -8.02 -0.66 -0.57
C ILE A 147 -7.43 0.59 -1.24
N TYR A 148 -7.84 0.83 -2.47
CA TYR A 148 -7.39 1.97 -3.26
C TYR A 148 -7.78 3.31 -2.60
N PRO A 149 -6.89 4.32 -2.61
CA PRO A 149 -7.03 5.53 -1.81
C PRO A 149 -8.24 6.40 -2.18
N GLY A 150 -8.63 7.27 -1.25
CA GLY A 150 -9.72 8.24 -1.44
C GLY A 150 -10.62 8.33 -0.22
N LYS A 151 -11.88 8.72 -0.43
CA LYS A 151 -12.89 8.81 0.63
C LYS A 151 -13.99 7.80 0.42
N ILE A 152 -14.44 7.15 1.48
CA ILE A 152 -15.62 6.30 1.50
C ILE A 152 -16.67 6.98 2.38
N ILE A 153 -17.80 7.34 1.78
CA ILE A 153 -18.93 8.02 2.42
C ILE A 153 -20.11 7.06 2.46
N ASP A 154 -20.74 6.93 3.63
CA ASP A 154 -21.99 6.21 3.78
C ASP A 154 -23.11 6.94 3.04
N GLN A 155 -23.76 6.27 2.09
CA GLN A 155 -24.88 6.83 1.34
C GLN A 155 -26.11 7.14 2.21
N LYS A 156 -26.32 6.43 3.32
CA LYS A 156 -27.51 6.62 4.17
C LYS A 156 -27.38 7.81 5.11
N THR A 157 -26.23 7.95 5.79
CA THR A 157 -26.02 9.02 6.79
C THR A 157 -25.21 10.20 6.28
N GLY A 158 -24.60 10.11 5.08
CA GLY A 158 -23.62 11.08 4.60
C GLY A 158 -22.30 11.10 5.39
N SER A 159 -22.12 10.17 6.35
CA SER A 159 -20.94 10.13 7.21
C SER A 159 -19.71 9.65 6.44
N LEU A 160 -18.56 10.29 6.70
CA LEU A 160 -17.26 9.78 6.29
C LEU A 160 -16.94 8.50 7.08
N LEU A 161 -16.72 7.39 6.36
CA LEU A 161 -16.34 6.08 6.93
C LEU A 161 -14.82 5.87 6.87
N LEU A 162 -14.21 6.20 5.73
CA LEU A 162 -12.76 6.11 5.51
C LEU A 162 -12.29 7.34 4.72
N SER A 163 -11.12 7.87 5.07
CA SER A 163 -10.37 8.83 4.24
C SER A 163 -8.90 8.42 4.21
N SER A 164 -8.40 7.98 3.06
CA SER A 164 -7.04 7.47 2.89
C SER A 164 -6.29 8.14 1.73
N ARG A 165 -4.97 8.23 1.84
CA ARG A 165 -4.03 8.65 0.80
C ARG A 165 -2.85 7.69 0.79
N ALA A 166 -2.52 7.17 -0.39
CA ALA A 166 -1.47 6.19 -0.57
C ALA A 166 -0.29 6.77 -1.36
N PHE A 167 0.92 6.42 -0.96
CA PHE A 167 2.17 6.88 -1.56
C PHE A 167 3.11 5.68 -1.74
N PHE A 168 4.00 5.73 -2.73
CA PHE A 168 5.01 4.70 -2.96
C PHE A 168 6.38 5.27 -3.35
N GLY A 169 7.44 4.49 -3.09
CA GLY A 169 8.84 4.91 -3.21
C GLY A 169 9.43 5.27 -1.85
N ARG A 170 10.48 6.08 -1.80
CA ARG A 170 11.11 6.52 -0.53
C ARG A 170 10.27 7.60 0.17
N CYS A 171 9.10 7.21 0.71
CA CYS A 171 8.09 8.08 1.29
C CYS A 171 8.35 8.55 2.73
N LEU A 172 9.30 7.93 3.44
CA LEU A 172 9.54 8.11 4.87
C LEU A 172 11.02 8.47 5.12
N TRP A 173 11.26 9.61 5.76
CA TRP A 173 12.60 10.18 5.97
C TRP A 173 13.56 9.29 6.79
N SER A 174 13.01 8.41 7.63
CA SER A 174 13.78 7.46 8.45
C SER A 174 14.27 6.23 7.67
N GLN A 175 13.83 6.04 6.42
CA GLN A 175 14.04 4.82 5.66
C GLN A 175 14.79 5.07 4.35
N ARG A 176 15.67 4.12 4.01
CA ARG A 176 16.48 4.17 2.78
C ARG A 176 15.84 3.43 1.61
N ASN A 177 15.04 2.41 1.90
CA ASN A 177 14.35 1.57 0.93
C ASN A 177 13.07 2.24 0.44
N ASP A 178 12.51 1.75 -0.66
CA ASP A 178 11.17 2.13 -1.09
C ASP A 178 10.13 1.43 -0.22
N VAL A 179 9.01 2.10 0.05
CA VAL A 179 7.88 1.56 0.80
C VAL A 179 6.56 1.96 0.13
N PHE A 180 5.52 1.18 0.36
CA PHE A 180 4.14 1.60 0.13
C PHE A 180 3.55 2.06 1.47
N VAL A 181 3.06 3.30 1.54
CA VAL A 181 2.51 3.87 2.77
C VAL A 181 1.13 4.46 2.54
N VAL A 182 0.18 4.09 3.40
CA VAL A 182 -1.20 4.57 3.38
C VAL A 182 -1.50 5.31 4.67
N PHE A 183 -1.70 6.62 4.57
CA PHE A 183 -2.22 7.44 5.67
C PHE A 183 -3.73 7.35 5.63
N GLN A 184 -4.36 6.86 6.69
CA GLN A 184 -5.80 6.63 6.72
C GLN A 184 -6.47 7.14 7.98
N GLN A 185 -7.75 7.53 7.84
CA GLN A 185 -8.64 7.94 8.92
C GLN A 185 -9.93 7.14 8.81
N GLU A 186 -10.21 6.29 9.79
CA GLU A 186 -11.30 5.31 9.75
C GLU A 186 -12.30 5.52 10.89
N ARG A 187 -13.59 5.36 10.60
CA ARG A 187 -14.66 5.34 11.59
C ARG A 187 -14.78 3.96 12.23
N VAL A 188 -13.99 3.73 13.27
CA VAL A 188 -14.08 2.52 14.10
C VAL A 188 -15.40 2.51 14.89
N ASP A 189 -16.05 1.33 14.97
CA ASP A 189 -17.33 1.15 15.65
C ASP A 189 -17.32 1.70 17.09
N ARG A 190 -18.49 2.18 17.54
CA ARG A 190 -18.76 2.84 18.84
C ARG A 190 -17.98 4.14 19.12
N ARG A 191 -16.99 4.53 18.30
CA ARG A 191 -16.28 5.81 18.46
C ARG A 191 -16.96 6.94 17.68
N ARG A 192 -16.98 8.13 18.28
CA ARG A 192 -17.53 9.35 17.66
C ARG A 192 -16.56 10.03 16.69
N SER A 193 -15.25 9.79 16.84
CA SER A 193 -14.19 10.38 16.02
C SER A 193 -13.54 9.34 15.11
N LEU A 194 -13.03 9.80 13.97
CA LEU A 194 -12.17 8.99 13.09
C LEU A 194 -10.85 8.69 13.80
N GLN A 195 -10.42 7.43 13.78
CA GLN A 195 -9.08 7.04 14.22
C GLN A 195 -8.10 7.20 13.07
N SER A 196 -6.99 7.89 13.32
CA SER A 196 -5.90 8.00 12.34
C SER A 196 -4.92 6.85 12.53
N SER A 197 -4.54 6.18 11.44
CA SER A 197 -3.48 5.17 11.41
C SER A 197 -2.66 5.30 10.14
N VAL A 198 -1.45 4.73 10.15
CA VAL A 198 -0.57 4.68 8.98
C VAL A 198 -0.18 3.25 8.74
N PHE A 199 -0.61 2.70 7.61
CA PHE A 199 -0.21 1.38 7.16
C PHE A 199 1.05 1.51 6.28
N ILE A 200 2.01 0.62 6.47
CA ILE A 200 3.28 0.57 5.72
C ILE A 200 3.51 -0.87 5.26
N ALA A 201 3.80 -1.07 3.98
CA ALA A 201 4.29 -2.32 3.41
C ALA A 201 5.68 -2.09 2.82
N GLU A 202 6.65 -2.89 3.25
CA GLU A 202 8.05 -2.78 2.86
C GLU A 202 8.48 -4.01 2.07
N PRO A 203 9.29 -3.89 0.99
CA PRO A 203 9.87 -5.04 0.32
C PRO A 203 10.77 -5.85 1.27
N GLY A 204 10.34 -7.07 1.58
CA GLY A 204 11.15 -8.08 2.27
C GLY A 204 11.53 -9.25 1.35
N GLN A 205 12.48 -10.07 1.84
CA GLN A 205 13.12 -11.16 1.10
C GLN A 205 12.17 -12.20 0.52
N ASP A 206 11.02 -12.41 1.18
CA ASP A 206 10.03 -13.44 0.82
C ASP A 206 8.62 -12.87 0.63
N HIS A 207 8.26 -11.87 1.43
CA HIS A 207 6.94 -11.27 1.47
C HIS A 207 7.05 -9.77 1.73
N LEU A 208 5.94 -9.06 1.62
CA LEU A 208 5.87 -7.67 2.07
C LEU A 208 5.82 -7.65 3.60
N ASP A 209 6.72 -6.89 4.21
CA ASP A 209 6.70 -6.62 5.64
C ASP A 209 5.61 -5.57 5.94
N GLU A 210 4.41 -6.07 6.26
CA GLU A 210 3.21 -5.27 6.50
C GLU A 210 3.10 -4.83 7.96
N ARG A 211 2.92 -3.53 8.20
CA ARG A 211 2.87 -2.92 9.54
C ARG A 211 1.81 -1.82 9.63
N LEU A 212 0.93 -1.93 10.63
CA LEU A 212 -0.03 -0.88 10.97
C LEU A 212 0.48 -0.06 12.17
N LEU A 213 0.68 1.23 11.98
CA LEU A 213 1.00 2.18 13.04
C LEU A 213 -0.26 2.88 13.53
N GLU A 214 -0.58 2.70 14.81
CA GLU A 214 -1.65 3.44 15.52
C GLU A 214 -1.11 4.53 16.46
N ARG A 215 0.19 4.46 16.79
CA ARG A 215 0.87 5.36 17.73
C ARG A 215 2.16 5.89 17.10
N ARG A 216 2.59 7.08 17.50
CA ARG A 216 3.78 7.78 16.97
C ARG A 216 3.78 7.86 15.43
N LEU A 217 2.63 8.24 14.86
CA LEU A 217 2.42 8.29 13.42
C LEU A 217 3.40 9.24 12.73
N PRO A 218 3.98 8.88 11.57
CA PRO A 218 4.69 9.85 10.73
C PRO A 218 3.71 10.93 10.27
N ARG A 219 4.23 12.14 9.98
CA ARG A 219 3.39 13.25 9.52
C ARG A 219 3.27 13.22 8.00
N ILE A 220 2.03 13.17 7.49
CA ILE A 220 1.76 13.22 6.05
C ILE A 220 2.37 14.46 5.36
N THR A 221 2.50 15.57 6.09
CA THR A 221 3.16 16.79 5.60
C THR A 221 4.60 16.57 5.15
N ASP A 222 5.31 15.61 5.75
CA ASP A 222 6.72 15.34 5.45
C ASP A 222 6.87 14.38 4.26
N THR A 223 5.93 13.45 4.08
CA THR A 223 5.80 12.67 2.83
C THR A 223 5.39 13.57 1.66
N LEU A 224 4.51 14.56 1.87
CA LEU A 224 4.13 15.52 0.82
C LEU A 224 5.29 16.42 0.35
N LYS A 225 6.30 16.65 1.20
CA LYS A 225 7.56 17.31 0.77
C LYS A 225 8.34 16.40 -0.18
N LEU A 226 8.45 15.11 0.13
CA LEU A 226 9.14 14.11 -0.69
C LEU A 226 8.44 13.91 -2.05
N VAL A 227 7.10 13.96 -2.09
CA VAL A 227 6.32 13.96 -3.36
C VAL A 227 6.65 15.18 -4.20
N LYS A 228 6.67 16.39 -3.61
CA LYS A 228 7.07 17.63 -4.32
C LYS A 228 8.52 17.57 -4.85
N GLN A 229 9.40 16.87 -4.14
CA GLN A 229 10.78 16.62 -4.56
C GLN A 229 10.93 15.47 -5.58
N LYS A 230 9.83 14.82 -5.98
CA LYS A 230 9.80 13.64 -6.87
C LYS A 230 10.59 12.43 -6.33
N VAL A 231 10.83 12.38 -5.01
CA VAL A 231 11.51 11.26 -4.33
C VAL A 231 10.55 10.08 -4.10
N CYS A 232 9.26 10.37 -4.00
CA CYS A 232 8.18 9.40 -3.97
C CYS A 232 6.98 9.92 -4.77
N GLN A 233 5.96 9.07 -4.97
CA GLN A 233 4.78 9.39 -5.78
C GLN A 233 3.50 9.13 -4.97
N GLU A 234 2.44 9.89 -5.27
CA GLU A 234 1.11 9.71 -4.68
C GLU A 234 0.20 8.95 -5.67
N ILE A 235 -0.57 7.99 -5.16
CA ILE A 235 -1.62 7.32 -5.95
C ILE A 235 -2.91 8.14 -5.84
N SER A 236 -3.41 8.59 -6.99
CA SER A 236 -4.62 9.40 -7.13
C SER A 236 -5.83 8.79 -6.41
N GLY A 237 -6.34 9.44 -5.37
CA GLY A 237 -7.51 8.96 -4.64
C GLY A 237 -8.84 9.15 -5.39
N LYS A 238 -9.80 8.25 -5.17
CA LYS A 238 -11.18 8.35 -5.72
C LYS A 238 -12.22 8.36 -4.59
N ASN A 239 -13.12 9.34 -4.61
CA ASN A 239 -14.26 9.38 -3.69
C ASN A 239 -15.32 8.33 -4.08
N ARG A 240 -15.85 7.62 -3.10
CA ARG A 240 -16.76 6.48 -3.24
C ARG A 240 -17.93 6.65 -2.28
N ASN A 241 -19.14 6.41 -2.79
CA ASN A 241 -20.36 6.43 -2.01
C ASN A 241 -20.82 4.98 -1.83
N THR A 242 -20.79 4.43 -0.61
CA THR A 242 -21.15 3.02 -0.35
C THR A 242 -22.52 2.89 0.29
N LEU A 243 -23.41 2.10 -0.31
CA LEU A 243 -24.59 1.59 0.38
C LEU A 243 -24.13 0.50 1.35
N LEU A 244 -24.31 0.73 2.65
CA LEU A 244 -23.94 -0.14 3.77
C LEU A 244 -24.25 -1.64 3.57
N LYS A 245 -23.36 -2.35 2.87
CA LYS A 245 -22.70 -3.53 3.45
C LYS A 245 -21.54 -2.94 4.24
N LEU A 246 -21.44 -3.22 5.55
CA LEU A 246 -20.22 -2.85 6.26
C LEU A 246 -19.06 -3.48 5.50
N LEU A 247 -18.05 -2.67 5.16
CA LEU A 247 -16.77 -3.23 4.79
C LEU A 247 -16.30 -3.97 6.03
N ASP A 248 -16.33 -5.30 5.99
CA ASP A 248 -15.71 -6.09 7.02
C ASP A 248 -14.20 -5.96 6.80
N LEU A 249 -13.63 -4.93 7.41
CA LEU A 249 -12.20 -4.61 7.35
C LEU A 249 -11.37 -5.57 8.20
N ARG A 250 -12.02 -6.52 8.89
CA ARG A 250 -11.34 -7.69 9.42
C ARG A 250 -10.82 -8.47 8.21
N PRO A 251 -9.51 -8.80 8.16
CA PRO A 251 -9.03 -9.78 7.20
C PRO A 251 -9.91 -11.02 7.34
N LYS A 252 -10.53 -11.47 6.24
CA LYS A 252 -11.10 -12.81 6.19
C LYS A 252 -9.93 -13.75 6.47
N ARG A 253 -9.80 -14.18 7.73
CA ARG A 253 -9.19 -15.48 8.02
C ARG A 253 -10.08 -16.45 7.28
N ASP A 254 -9.50 -17.10 6.27
CA ASP A 254 -10.17 -18.21 5.63
C ASP A 254 -10.62 -19.14 6.76
N PRO A 255 -11.92 -19.50 6.85
CA PRO A 255 -12.38 -20.36 7.92
C PRO A 255 -11.55 -21.63 7.84
N GLU A 256 -10.86 -21.96 8.94
CA GLU A 256 -9.99 -23.12 9.00
C GLU A 256 -10.82 -24.31 8.52
N VAL A 257 -10.39 -24.88 7.39
CA VAL A 257 -11.06 -26.03 6.79
C VAL A 257 -10.73 -27.19 7.70
N ASN A 258 -11.58 -27.38 8.71
CA ASN A 258 -11.58 -28.55 9.59
C ASN A 258 -11.86 -29.76 8.70
N ALA A 259 -10.79 -30.35 8.19
CA ALA A 259 -10.82 -31.40 7.17
C ALA A 259 -11.16 -32.79 7.74
N ASP A 260 -11.53 -32.86 9.03
CA ASP A 260 -11.59 -34.08 9.82
C ASP A 260 -13.02 -34.53 10.20
N ASP A 261 -14.08 -33.79 9.84
CA ASP A 261 -15.47 -34.23 10.11
C ASP A 261 -15.96 -35.25 9.05
N ALA A 262 -15.26 -36.38 9.01
CA ALA A 262 -15.53 -37.50 8.14
C ALA A 262 -16.62 -38.42 8.74
N GLY A 263 -17.87 -38.05 8.51
CA GLY A 263 -18.97 -39.03 8.39
C GLY A 263 -19.68 -39.42 9.68
N ALA A 264 -20.60 -38.58 10.13
CA ALA A 264 -21.81 -39.03 10.83
C ALA A 264 -22.95 -39.22 9.80
N PRO A 265 -23.49 -40.43 9.61
CA PRO A 265 -24.61 -40.64 8.69
C PRO A 265 -25.90 -40.02 9.24
N SER A 266 -26.69 -39.43 8.35
CA SER A 266 -27.99 -38.81 8.67
C SER A 266 -29.01 -39.85 9.13
N GLY A 267 -29.11 -40.05 10.45
CA GLY A 267 -30.22 -40.73 11.09
C GLY A 267 -31.39 -39.77 11.31
N THR A 268 -32.53 -40.06 10.70
CA THR A 268 -33.83 -39.47 11.03
C THR A 268 -34.27 -39.87 12.43
N GLU A 269 -34.77 -38.92 13.22
CA GLU A 269 -35.99 -39.11 14.03
C GLU A 269 -36.48 -37.76 14.58
N ASP A 270 -37.75 -37.46 14.32
CA ASP A 270 -38.46 -36.30 14.87
C ASP A 270 -38.85 -36.60 16.33
N GLU A 271 -38.33 -35.84 17.30
CA GLU A 271 -38.89 -35.81 18.66
C GLU A 271 -39.32 -34.38 19.05
N ASP A 272 -40.62 -34.22 19.23
CA ASP A 272 -41.27 -33.01 19.78
C ASP A 272 -40.80 -32.75 21.22
N LEU A 273 -39.90 -31.77 21.41
CA LEU A 273 -39.54 -31.28 22.73
C LEU A 273 -40.38 -30.05 23.12
N PRO A 274 -41.11 -30.09 24.26
CA PRO A 274 -41.99 -28.99 24.67
C PRO A 274 -41.22 -27.73 25.10
N PRO A 275 -41.85 -26.54 25.02
CA PRO A 275 -41.20 -25.28 25.34
C PRO A 275 -40.86 -25.20 26.83
N LYS A 276 -39.56 -25.05 27.15
CA LYS A 276 -39.11 -24.73 28.50
C LYS A 276 -39.26 -23.23 28.76
N GLU A 277 -40.32 -22.86 29.47
CA GLU A 277 -40.34 -21.59 30.19
C GLU A 277 -39.21 -21.57 31.23
N ASN A 278 -38.34 -20.56 31.16
CA ASN A 278 -37.38 -20.26 32.23
C ASN A 278 -37.71 -18.88 32.82
N GLN A 279 -38.64 -18.87 33.77
CA GLN A 279 -38.67 -17.83 34.79
C GLN A 279 -37.54 -18.08 35.78
N THR A 280 -36.62 -17.11 35.94
CA THR A 280 -36.04 -16.82 37.26
C THR A 280 -35.54 -15.38 37.32
N ASP A 281 -36.43 -14.47 37.73
CA ASP A 281 -35.98 -13.28 38.46
C ASP A 281 -35.36 -13.73 39.78
N GLN A 282 -34.09 -13.40 40.04
CA GLN A 282 -33.61 -13.17 41.40
C GLN A 282 -32.29 -12.40 41.48
N ASP A 283 -32.43 -11.17 41.97
CA ASP A 283 -31.70 -10.65 43.13
C ASP A 283 -30.15 -10.60 43.09
N LEU A 284 -29.61 -9.42 42.74
CA LEU A 284 -28.30 -8.97 43.20
C LEU A 284 -28.33 -7.50 43.64
N SER A 285 -29.14 -7.24 44.67
CA SER A 285 -29.11 -5.99 45.42
C SER A 285 -27.89 -5.96 46.36
N ARG A 286 -26.78 -5.32 45.98
CA ARG A 286 -25.65 -5.06 46.90
C ARG A 286 -25.36 -3.57 47.08
N PRO A 287 -25.50 -3.02 48.30
CA PRO A 287 -25.05 -1.66 48.58
C PRO A 287 -23.52 -1.59 48.59
N ARG A 288 -22.95 -0.49 48.08
CA ARG A 288 -21.56 -0.12 48.34
C ARG A 288 -21.46 0.58 49.68
N SER A 289 -20.61 0.10 50.56
CA SER A 289 -20.10 0.82 51.72
C SER A 289 -18.71 1.35 51.40
N ASP A 290 -18.56 2.67 51.39
CA ASP A 290 -17.26 3.35 51.29
C ASP A 290 -16.52 3.32 52.64
N PRO A 291 -15.17 3.34 52.59
CA PRO A 291 -14.35 4.07 53.55
C PRO A 291 -13.48 5.15 52.87
#